data_AF-A0A3M0X0P8-F1
#
_entry.id   AF-A0A3M0X0P8-F1
#
_cell.length_a   1.000
_cell.length_b   1.000
_cell.length_c   1.000
_cell.angle_alpha   90.00
_cell.angle_beta   90.00
_cell.angle_gamma   90.00
#
_symmetry.space_group_name_H-M   'P 1'
#
loop_
_entity.id
_entity.type
_entity.pdbx_description
1 polymer ?
#
loop_
_entity_poly.entity_id
_entity_poly.type
_entity_poly.pdbx_seq_one_letter_code
_entity_poly.pdbx_strand_id
1 'polypeptide(L)' 'QVHFSSEEKHMKQYNYPGLVEHQHQHKALIGQIVKILEEVREGKQAIGDELFTLLKNWLLKHILEQDREFGFYLKER' A
#
# COMPACT_ATOMS: atom_id res chain seq x y z
N GLN A 1 6.06 2.07 5.91
CA GLN A 1 7.30 1.79 5.15
C GLN A 1 7.78 0.34 5.35
N VAL A 2 7.94 -0.14 6.60
CA VAL A 2 8.45 -1.51 6.88
C VAL A 2 7.60 -2.65 6.30
N HIS A 3 6.27 -2.53 6.33
CA HIS A 3 5.35 -3.52 5.76
C HIS A 3 5.57 -3.73 4.25
N PHE A 4 5.39 -2.68 3.44
CA PHE A 4 5.60 -2.70 1.99
C PHE A 4 7.00 -3.18 1.60
N SER A 5 8.05 -2.69 2.26
CA SER A 5 9.41 -3.14 1.96
C SER A 5 9.64 -4.62 2.26
N SER A 6 8.98 -5.15 3.29
CA SER A 6 9.09 -6.57 3.66
C SER A 6 8.37 -7.44 2.65
N GLU A 7 7.16 -7.05 2.25
CA GLU A 7 6.36 -7.75 1.26
C GLU A 7 7.02 -7.76 -0.11
N GLU A 8 7.48 -6.61 -0.61
CA GLU A 8 8.20 -6.51 -1.88
C GLU A 8 9.48 -7.35 -1.90
N LYS A 9 10.17 -7.44 -0.75
CA LYS A 9 11.34 -8.31 -0.61
C LYS A 9 10.97 -9.78 -0.77
N HIS A 10 9.85 -10.22 -0.19
CA HIS A 10 9.36 -11.58 -0.37
C HIS A 10 8.92 -11.82 -1.82
N MET A 11 8.13 -10.92 -2.40
CA MET A 11 7.71 -11.00 -3.81
C MET A 11 8.91 -11.13 -4.76
N LYS A 12 9.97 -10.33 -4.53
CA LYS A 12 11.21 -10.42 -5.30
C LYS A 12 11.92 -11.74 -5.09
N GLN A 13 12.03 -12.22 -3.86
CA GLN A 13 12.66 -13.50 -3.53
C GLN A 13 11.98 -14.68 -4.23
N TYR A 14 10.65 -14.66 -4.35
CA TYR A 14 9.88 -15.73 -4.98
C TYR A 14 9.61 -15.50 -6.47
N ASN A 15 10.18 -14.45 -7.09
CA ASN A 15 9.95 -14.07 -8.49
C ASN A 15 8.46 -13.89 -8.83
N TYR A 16 7.72 -13.25 -7.94
CA TYR A 16 6.31 -12.95 -8.15
C TYR A 16 6.13 -12.02 -9.37
N PRO A 17 5.37 -12.42 -10.41
CA PRO A 17 5.23 -11.64 -11.64
C PRO A 17 4.51 -10.30 -11.42
N GLY A 18 3.66 -10.20 -10.40
CA GLY A 18 2.92 -8.97 -10.08
C GLY A 18 3.72 -7.90 -9.31
N LEU A 19 5.00 -8.13 -9.01
CA LEU A 19 5.81 -7.24 -8.17
C LEU A 19 5.79 -5.77 -8.62
N VAL A 20 5.95 -5.51 -9.93
CA VAL A 20 6.06 -4.13 -10.44
C VAL A 20 4.77 -3.34 -10.22
N GLU A 21 3.62 -3.97 -10.48
CA GLU A 21 2.30 -3.36 -10.28
C GLU A 21 2.03 -3.14 -8.79
N HIS A 22 2.35 -4.13 -7.96
CA HIS A 22 2.20 -4.05 -6.52
C HIS A 22 3.03 -2.89 -5.92
N GLN A 23 4.27 -2.71 -6.38
CA GLN A 23 5.12 -1.56 -6.03
C GLN A 23 4.53 -0.21 -6.45
N HIS A 24 3.86 -0.16 -7.61
CA HIS A 24 3.22 1.06 -8.08
C HIS A 24 2.09 1.49 -7.14
N GLN A 25 1.27 0.54 -6.71
CA GLN A 25 0.18 0.78 -5.77
C GLN A 25 0.69 1.27 -4.41
N HIS A 26 1.75 0.66 -3.87
CA HIS A 26 2.42 1.12 -2.64
C HIS A 26 2.89 2.57 -2.74
N LYS A 27 3.56 2.92 -3.84
CA LYS A 27 4.06 4.28 -4.08
C LYS A 27 2.90 5.28 -4.20
N ALA A 28 1.81 4.90 -4.87
CA ALA A 28 0.64 5.74 -5.02
C ALA A 28 0.00 6.06 -3.66
N LEU A 29 -0.15 5.07 -2.78
CA LEU A 29 -0.67 5.33 -1.42
C LEU A 29 0.25 6.26 -0.64
N ILE A 30 1.56 5.99 -0.63
CA ILE A 30 2.54 6.83 0.08
C ILE A 30 2.45 8.28 -0.41
N GLY A 31 2.34 8.49 -1.72
CA GLY A 31 2.17 9.83 -2.30
C GLY A 31 0.92 10.54 -1.81
N GLN A 32 -0.22 9.84 -1.74
CA GLN A 32 -1.47 10.41 -1.21
C GLN A 32 -1.36 10.75 0.28
N ILE A 33 -0.74 9.89 1.08
CA ILE A 33 -0.50 10.15 2.52
C ILE A 33 0.39 11.39 2.68
N VAL A 34 1.49 11.49 1.93
CA VAL A 34 2.41 12.65 2.02
C VAL A 34 1.65 13.94 1.71
N LYS A 35 0.84 13.96 0.66
CA LYS A 35 0.04 15.13 0.29
C LYS A 35 -0.91 15.56 1.41
N ILE A 36 -1.66 14.61 2.00
CA ILE A 36 -2.57 14.91 3.13
C ILE A 36 -1.78 15.48 4.32
N LEU A 37 -0.61 14.92 4.62
CA LEU A 37 0.24 15.42 5.72
C LEU A 37 0.76 16.83 5.45
N GLU A 38 1.07 17.17 4.20
CA GLU A 38 1.47 18.54 3.81
C GLU A 38 0.31 19.53 3.99
N GLU A 39 -0.90 19.19 3.54
CA GLU A 39 -2.09 20.03 3.68
C GLU A 39 -2.45 20.27 5.16
N VAL A 40 -2.28 19.26 6.00
CA VAL A 40 -2.45 19.39 7.46
C VAL A 40 -1.39 20.30 8.06
N ARG A 41 -0.13 20.14 7.65
CA ARG A 41 0.98 20.97 8.14
C ARG A 41 0.79 22.45 7.79
N GLU A 42 0.19 22.72 6.64
CA GLU A 42 -0.15 24.08 6.19
C GLU A 42 -1.41 24.63 6.87
N GLY A 43 -2.06 23.86 7.76
CA GLY A 43 -3.28 24.27 8.47
C GLY A 43 -4.52 24.31 7.57
N LYS A 44 -4.45 23.71 6.36
CA LYS A 44 -5.55 23.70 5.40
C LYS A 44 -6.65 22.70 5.77
N GLN A 45 -6.32 21.69 6.59
CA GLN A 45 -7.27 20.64 6.93
C GLN A 45 -6.92 19.93 8.25
N ALA A 46 -7.93 19.35 8.90
CA ALA A 46 -7.74 18.42 10.01
C ALA A 46 -7.38 17.01 9.51
N ILE A 47 -6.38 16.37 10.11
CA ILE A 47 -5.77 15.12 9.62
C ILE A 47 -6.69 13.89 9.66
N GLY A 48 -7.75 13.93 10.48
CA GLY A 48 -8.41 12.73 11.00
C GLY A 48 -9.20 11.95 9.96
N ASP A 49 -10.28 12.53 9.46
CA ASP A 49 -11.31 11.76 8.74
C ASP A 49 -10.88 11.35 7.34
N GLU A 50 -10.16 12.22 6.61
CA GLU A 50 -9.71 11.91 5.25
C GLU A 50 -8.61 10.86 5.25
N LEU A 51 -7.60 11.00 6.11
CA LEU A 51 -6.52 10.02 6.22
C LEU A 51 -7.07 8.66 6.66
N PHE A 52 -7.98 8.64 7.63
CA PHE A 52 -8.59 7.40 8.10
C PHE A 52 -9.43 6.73 7.00
N THR A 53 -10.20 7.51 6.24
CA THR A 53 -11.00 7.01 5.12
C THR A 53 -10.12 6.47 4.00
N LEU A 54 -9.06 7.20 3.65
CA LEU A 54 -8.09 6.77 2.64
C LEU A 54 -7.43 5.45 3.04
N LEU A 55 -6.87 5.39 4.25
CA LEU A 55 -6.19 4.20 4.75
C LEU A 55 -7.16 3.03 4.81
N LYS A 56 -8.36 3.21 5.36
CA LYS A 56 -9.35 2.14 5.47
C LYS A 56 -9.73 1.59 4.09
N ASN A 57 -10.10 2.45 3.15
CA ASN A 57 -10.60 2.00 1.85
C ASN A 57 -9.49 1.38 1.00
N TRP A 58 -8.33 2.01 0.97
CA TRP A 58 -7.20 1.51 0.19
C TRP A 58 -6.65 0.22 0.78
N LEU A 59 -6.38 0.18 2.10
CA LEU A 59 -5.75 -0.96 2.75
C LEU A 59 -6.64 -2.21 2.71
N LEU A 60 -7.94 -2.07 2.95
CA LEU A 60 -8.87 -3.19 2.85
C LEU A 60 -8.89 -3.78 1.44
N LYS A 61 -8.97 -2.92 0.43
CA LYS A 61 -8.97 -3.37 -0.96
C LYS A 61 -7.65 -4.05 -1.33
N HIS A 62 -6.53 -3.44 -0.99
CA HIS A 62 -5.20 -3.94 -1.32
C HIS A 62 -4.94 -5.30 -0.68
N ILE A 63 -5.22 -5.47 0.62
CA ILE A 63 -5.07 -6.76 1.31
C ILE A 63 -5.96 -7.85 0.71
N LEU A 64 -7.23 -7.53 0.42
CA LEU A 64 -8.20 -8.53 -0.02
C LEU A 64 -7.99 -8.99 -1.47
N GLU A 65 -7.43 -8.11 -2.30
CA GLU A 65 -7.19 -8.39 -3.71
C GLU A 65 -5.71 -8.76 -3.94
N GLN A 66 -4.80 -7.82 -3.70
CA GLN A 66 -3.42 -7.88 -4.19
C GLN A 66 -2.52 -8.77 -3.31
N ASP A 67 -2.54 -8.55 -1.99
CA ASP A 67 -1.74 -9.36 -1.05
C ASP A 67 -2.24 -10.81 -1.06
N ARG A 68 -3.56 -11.00 -1.26
CA ARG A 68 -4.17 -12.32 -1.39
C ARG A 68 -3.71 -13.05 -2.64
N GLU A 69 -3.62 -12.38 -3.79
CA GLU A 69 -3.06 -12.95 -5.01
C GLU A 69 -1.61 -13.40 -4.82
N PHE A 70 -0.79 -12.59 -4.14
CA PHE A 70 0.56 -13.00 -3.76
C PHE A 70 0.56 -14.20 -2.80
N GLY A 71 -0.36 -14.22 -1.82
CA GLY A 71 -0.53 -15.34 -0.91
C GLY A 71 -0.90 -16.65 -1.60
N PHE A 72 -1.73 -16.61 -2.65
CA PHE A 72 -2.01 -17.78 -3.49
C PHE A 72 -0.78 -18.24 -4.27
N TYR A 73 -0.05 -17.30 -4.89
CA TYR A 73 1.19 -17.59 -5.60
C TYR A 73 2.23 -18.30 -4.71
N LEU A 74 2.33 -17.91 -3.43
CA LEU A 74 3.22 -18.57 -2.48
C LEU A 74 2.77 -19.98 -2.08
N LYS A 75 1.45 -20.26 -2.08
CA LYS A 75 0.92 -21.59 -1.73
C LYS A 75 1.11 -22.62 -2.84
N GLU A 76 1.19 -22.19 -4.09
CA GLU A 76 1.39 -23.07 -5.25
C GLU A 76 2.86 -23.39 -5.53
N ARG A 77 3.79 -22.94 -4.66
CA ARG A 77 5.22 -23.22 -4.70
C ARG A 77 5.65 -24.03 -3.48
#